data_AF-M2RSI8-F1
#
_entry.id   AF-M2RSI8-F1
#
_cell.length_a   1.000
_cell.length_b   1.000
_cell.length_c   1.000
_cell.angle_alpha   90.00
_cell.angle_beta   90.00
_cell.angle_gamma   90.00
#
_symmetry.space_group_name_H-M   'P 1'
#
loop_
_entity.id
_entity.type
_entity.pdbx_description
1 polymer ?
#
loop_
_entity_poly.entity_id
_entity_poly.type
_entity_poly.pdbx_seq_one_letter_code
_entity_poly.pdbx_strand_id
1 'polypeptide(L)'
;MLSDPVDTFNIFNVTPDPDELSTKNKLHDTEGNVSVIKLFKYSDWIDMILVLVGLISSLGNGVMQPLMMLLMGDLVNSYIYTPGDNTIIDEEVNHMIVEGVKESVNKVVVKMVYFGVISMVLSFLRTFSLFVVSQREGIRVRRLYFKSLLRQDATWYDFQESGELTARIATDIKNYQDGIGPKFGMIFQIISMVI
;
A
#
# COMPACT_ATOMS: atom_id res chain seq x y z
N MET A 1 -53.82 29.90 37.96
CA MET A 1 -53.07 29.15 36.93
C MET A 1 -52.32 28.08 37.69
N LEU A 2 -52.91 26.88 37.75
CA LEU A 2 -52.33 25.73 38.42
C LEU A 2 -51.15 25.28 37.57
N SER A 3 -49.91 25.46 38.06
CA SER A 3 -48.73 24.85 37.44
C SER A 3 -48.93 23.34 37.48
N ASP A 4 -48.93 22.71 36.31
CA ASP A 4 -49.13 21.27 36.20
C ASP A 4 -48.07 20.54 37.04
N PRO A 5 -48.45 19.53 37.84
CA PRO A 5 -47.52 18.81 38.71
C PRO A 5 -46.40 18.09 37.95
N VAL A 6 -46.52 17.99 36.62
CA VAL A 6 -45.52 17.38 35.71
C VAL A 6 -44.25 18.23 35.63
N ASP A 7 -44.37 19.57 35.60
CA ASP A 7 -43.21 20.45 35.42
C ASP A 7 -42.32 20.54 36.66
N THR A 8 -42.88 20.29 37.84
CA THR A 8 -42.12 20.27 39.10
C THR A 8 -41.22 19.03 39.19
N PHE A 9 -41.58 17.92 38.53
CA PHE A 9 -40.76 16.70 38.49
C PHE A 9 -39.55 16.83 37.55
N ASN A 10 -39.64 17.64 36.50
CA ASN A 10 -38.52 17.84 35.55
C ASN A 10 -37.33 18.58 36.18
N ILE A 11 -37.55 19.42 37.19
CA ILE A 11 -36.51 20.17 37.91
C ILE A 11 -35.66 19.26 38.82
N PHE A 12 -36.21 18.11 39.21
CA PHE A 12 -35.54 17.08 40.01
C PHE A 12 -35.05 15.89 39.18
N ASN A 13 -35.20 15.92 37.86
CA ASN A 13 -34.70 14.87 36.99
C ASN A 13 -33.17 15.01 36.83
N VAL A 14 -32.43 14.51 37.82
CA VAL A 14 -30.96 14.42 37.82
C VAL A 14 -30.48 13.22 36.98
N THR A 15 -31.42 12.41 36.47
CA THR A 15 -31.14 11.30 35.56
C THR A 15 -30.90 11.87 34.16
N PRO A 16 -29.70 11.75 33.58
CA PRO A 16 -29.46 12.14 32.20
C PRO A 16 -30.38 11.34 31.28
N ASP A 17 -30.89 11.95 30.21
CA ASP A 17 -31.73 11.24 29.25
C ASP A 17 -30.95 10.03 28.67
N PRO A 18 -31.57 8.84 28.60
CA PRO A 18 -30.90 7.62 28.14
C PRO A 18 -30.34 7.75 26.72
N ASP A 19 -30.95 8.59 25.89
CA ASP A 19 -30.50 8.87 24.51
C ASP A 19 -29.22 9.72 24.45
N GLU A 20 -29.01 10.65 25.41
CA GLU A 20 -27.77 11.43 25.52
C GLU A 20 -26.60 10.57 26.03
N LEU A 21 -26.87 9.64 26.95
CA LEU A 21 -25.87 8.69 27.44
C LEU A 21 -25.44 7.70 26.34
N SER A 22 -26.39 7.29 25.51
CA SER A 22 -26.17 6.46 24.31
C SER A 22 -25.22 7.13 23.31
N THR A 23 -25.39 8.41 23.05
CA THR A 23 -24.53 9.13 22.11
C THR A 23 -23.12 9.38 22.66
N LYS A 24 -22.99 9.67 23.96
CA LYS A 24 -21.69 9.95 24.60
C LYS A 24 -20.79 8.73 24.75
N ASN A 25 -21.37 7.55 24.96
CA ASN A 25 -20.62 6.31 25.25
C ASN A 25 -20.43 5.39 24.04
N LYS A 26 -21.10 5.65 22.92
CA LYS A 26 -20.81 4.95 21.66
C LYS A 26 -19.37 5.23 21.20
N LEU A 27 -18.74 4.23 20.57
CA LEU A 27 -17.52 4.44 19.81
C LEU A 27 -17.76 5.47 18.69
N HIS A 28 -17.36 6.72 18.93
CA HIS A 28 -17.30 7.73 17.89
C HIS A 28 -16.36 7.25 16.78
N ASP A 29 -16.82 7.31 15.54
CA ASP A 29 -15.92 7.35 14.38
C ASP A 29 -15.08 8.62 14.52
N THR A 30 -13.88 8.48 15.08
CA THR A 30 -12.91 9.56 15.08
C THR A 30 -12.50 9.82 13.64
N GLU A 31 -13.11 10.85 13.02
CA GLU A 31 -12.66 11.48 11.77
C GLU A 31 -11.34 12.24 11.97
N GLY A 32 -10.35 11.58 12.57
CA GLY A 32 -9.04 12.14 12.89
C GLY A 32 -7.97 11.61 11.95
N ASN A 33 -7.27 12.50 11.25
CA ASN A 33 -6.09 12.12 10.47
C ASN A 33 -4.97 11.65 11.42
N VAL A 34 -4.63 10.37 11.36
CA VAL A 34 -3.47 9.82 12.05
C VAL A 34 -2.24 9.94 11.15
N SER A 35 -1.13 10.44 11.70
CA SER A 35 0.12 10.48 10.96
C SER A 35 0.58 9.08 10.59
N VAL A 36 0.98 8.88 9.33
CA VAL A 36 1.53 7.61 8.79
C VAL A 36 2.71 7.09 9.63
N ILE A 37 3.47 7.99 10.26
CA ILE A 37 4.61 7.62 11.11
C ILE A 37 4.13 6.95 12.41
N LYS A 38 3.00 7.39 12.97
CA LYS A 38 2.39 6.76 14.16
C LYS A 38 1.86 5.36 13.85
N LEU A 39 1.60 5.06 12.58
CA LEU A 39 1.16 3.74 12.12
C LEU A 39 2.23 2.67 12.38
N PHE A 40 3.52 3.02 12.31
CA PHE A 40 4.66 2.14 12.57
C PHE A 40 5.17 2.17 14.02
N LYS A 41 4.46 2.85 14.94
CA LYS A 41 4.89 2.98 16.36
C LYS A 41 5.07 1.64 17.06
N TYR A 42 4.34 0.61 16.64
CA TYR A 42 4.38 -0.72 17.23
C TYR A 42 5.36 -1.67 16.55
N SER A 43 6.16 -1.19 15.59
CA SER A 43 7.01 -2.08 14.79
C SER A 43 8.30 -2.50 15.48
N ASP A 44 8.64 -3.79 15.38
CA ASP A 44 9.93 -4.28 15.86
C ASP A 44 11.06 -3.80 14.94
N TRP A 45 12.31 -3.83 15.44
CA TRP A 45 13.49 -3.50 14.64
C TRP A 45 13.61 -4.36 13.37
N ILE A 46 13.19 -5.63 13.43
CA ILE A 46 13.15 -6.54 12.28
C ILE A 46 12.13 -6.03 11.25
N ASP A 47 10.94 -5.63 11.71
CA ASP A 47 9.87 -5.16 10.84
C ASP A 47 10.29 -3.86 10.12
N MET A 48 11.00 -2.97 10.83
CA MET A 48 11.59 -1.78 10.23
C MET A 48 12.63 -2.11 9.15
N ILE A 49 13.47 -3.13 9.34
CA ILE A 49 14.41 -3.58 8.29
C ILE A 49 13.66 -4.12 7.08
N LEU A 50 12.63 -4.94 7.29
CA LEU A 50 11.79 -5.44 6.19
C LEU A 50 11.11 -4.30 5.43
N VAL A 51 10.60 -3.29 6.13
CA VAL A 51 10.01 -2.09 5.49
C VAL A 51 11.06 -1.36 4.65
N LEU A 52 12.26 -1.13 5.17
CA LEU A 52 13.34 -0.47 4.43
C LEU A 52 13.74 -1.24 3.17
N VAL A 53 13.92 -2.56 3.27
CA VAL A 53 14.22 -3.43 2.12
C VAL A 53 13.08 -3.37 1.09
N GLY A 54 11.83 -3.37 1.55
CA GLY A 54 10.65 -3.26 0.70
C GLY A 54 10.59 -1.92 -0.04
N LEU A 55 10.89 -0.81 0.65
CA LEU A 55 10.90 0.53 0.06
C LEU A 55 12.01 0.69 -0.98
N ILE A 56 13.24 0.27 -0.68
CA ILE A 56 14.35 0.31 -1.64
C ILE A 56 14.02 -0.52 -2.88
N SER A 57 13.48 -1.73 -2.67
CA SER A 57 13.04 -2.60 -3.78
C SER A 57 11.93 -1.96 -4.62
N SER A 58 11.03 -1.22 -3.97
CA SER A 58 9.93 -0.51 -4.63
C SER A 58 10.38 0.64 -5.51
N LEU A 59 11.33 1.45 -5.02
CA LEU A 59 11.92 2.54 -5.80
C LEU A 59 12.67 1.99 -7.03
N GLY A 60 13.50 0.96 -6.82
CA GLY A 60 14.22 0.32 -7.93
C GLY A 60 13.28 -0.26 -8.99
N ASN A 61 12.13 -0.82 -8.59
CA ASN A 61 11.14 -1.32 -9.54
C ASN A 61 10.37 -0.20 -10.26
N GLY A 62 10.21 0.97 -9.63
CA GLY A 62 9.59 2.15 -10.23
C GLY A 62 10.42 2.69 -11.39
N VAL A 63 11.72 2.92 -11.19
CA VAL A 63 12.66 3.39 -12.23
C VAL A 63 12.85 2.38 -13.37
N MET A 64 12.63 1.09 -13.09
CA MET A 64 12.75 0.03 -14.09
C MET A 64 11.78 0.21 -15.26
N GLN A 65 10.56 0.69 -15.02
CA GLN A 65 9.52 0.84 -16.03
C GLN A 65 9.90 1.81 -17.16
N PRO A 66 10.30 3.08 -16.88
CA PRO A 66 10.77 3.99 -17.93
C PRO A 66 12.07 3.52 -18.59
N LEU A 67 12.96 2.85 -17.84
CA LEU A 67 14.20 2.31 -18.40
C LEU A 67 13.94 1.23 -19.46
N MET A 68 12.95 0.36 -19.23
CA MET A 68 12.52 -0.62 -20.24
C MET A 68 11.98 0.05 -21.50
N MET A 69 11.26 1.17 -21.36
CA MET A 69 10.79 1.95 -22.50
C MET A 69 11.94 2.55 -23.32
N LEU A 70 13.01 3.03 -22.67
CA LEU A 70 14.22 3.50 -23.36
C LEU A 70 14.94 2.38 -24.12
N LEU A 71 15.09 1.21 -23.51
CA LEU A 71 15.69 0.04 -24.18
C LEU A 71 14.88 -0.40 -25.40
N MET A 72 13.55 -0.29 -25.34
CA MET A 72 12.70 -0.53 -26.51
C MET A 72 12.92 0.53 -27.60
N GLY A 73 13.12 1.80 -27.22
CA GLY A 73 13.53 2.84 -28.16
C GLY A 73 14.84 2.53 -28.87
N ASP A 74 15.86 2.09 -28.12
CA ASP A 74 17.16 1.67 -28.67
C ASP A 74 17.01 0.47 -29.61
N LEU A 75 16.15 -0.49 -29.25
CA LEU A 75 15.85 -1.64 -30.09
C LEU A 75 15.25 -1.20 -31.42
N VAL A 76 14.23 -0.33 -31.41
CA VAL A 76 13.62 0.22 -32.63
C VAL A 76 14.63 1.01 -33.46
N ASN A 77 15.46 1.84 -32.83
CA ASN A 77 16.50 2.60 -33.53
C ASN A 77 17.53 1.70 -34.22
N SER A 78 17.87 0.54 -33.64
CA SER A 78 18.78 -0.43 -34.26
C SER A 78 18.22 -1.06 -35.54
N TYR A 79 16.89 -1.09 -35.72
CA TYR A 79 16.24 -1.51 -36.97
C TYR A 79 16.17 -0.38 -38.00
N ILE A 80 16.00 0.88 -37.55
CA ILE A 80 15.86 2.05 -38.44
C ILE A 80 17.23 2.49 -38.99
N TYR A 81 18.33 2.25 -38.25
CA TYR A 81 19.70 2.52 -38.71
C TYR A 81 20.18 1.47 -39.72
N THR A 82 19.43 1.30 -40.81
CA THR A 82 19.97 0.73 -42.05
C THR A 82 20.56 1.90 -42.84
N PRO A 83 21.87 1.91 -43.16
CA PRO A 83 22.47 2.98 -43.93
C PRO A 83 21.70 3.17 -45.24
N GLY A 84 21.25 4.40 -45.47
CA GLY A 84 20.54 4.79 -46.68
C GLY A 84 21.47 4.82 -47.89
N ASP A 85 21.77 3.65 -48.42
CA ASP A 85 22.23 3.52 -49.80
C ASP A 85 21.25 2.62 -50.54
N ASN A 86 20.33 3.29 -51.23
CA ASN A 86 19.37 2.70 -52.17
C ASN A 86 20.09 2.27 -53.46
N THR A 87 21.34 1.83 -53.37
CA THR A 87 22.15 1.32 -54.46
C THR A 87 22.03 -0.19 -54.39
N ILE A 88 21.51 -0.77 -55.48
CA ILE A 88 21.30 -2.20 -55.73
C ILE A 88 22.25 -3.05 -54.86
N ILE A 89 21.73 -3.55 -53.72
CA ILE A 89 22.53 -4.21 -52.70
C ILE A 89 22.80 -5.63 -53.18
N ASP A 90 24.05 -5.87 -53.58
CA ASP A 90 24.58 -7.20 -53.83
C ASP A 90 24.37 -8.09 -52.58
N GLU A 91 24.13 -9.39 -52.77
CA GLU A 91 23.75 -10.32 -51.69
C GLU A 91 24.76 -10.30 -50.52
N GLU A 92 26.03 -10.02 -50.82
CA GLU A 92 27.14 -9.87 -49.86
C GLU A 92 27.01 -8.64 -48.94
N VAL A 93 26.58 -7.49 -49.46
CA VAL A 93 26.37 -6.26 -48.67
C VAL A 93 25.14 -6.41 -47.79
N ASN A 94 24.12 -7.12 -48.29
CA ASN A 94 22.91 -7.44 -47.51
C ASN A 94 23.24 -8.33 -46.31
N HIS A 95 24.13 -9.30 -46.49
CA HIS A 95 24.64 -10.14 -45.39
C HIS A 95 25.37 -9.33 -44.32
N MET A 96 26.23 -8.38 -44.70
CA MET A 96 27.00 -7.57 -43.76
C MET A 96 26.12 -6.60 -42.94
N ILE A 97 25.11 -5.99 -43.57
CA ILE A 97 24.11 -5.14 -42.88
C ILE A 97 23.29 -5.98 -41.91
N VAL A 98 22.84 -7.16 -42.33
CA VAL A 98 22.07 -8.08 -41.48
C VAL A 98 22.90 -8.57 -40.29
N GLU A 99 24.20 -8.81 -40.45
CA GLU A 99 25.09 -9.19 -39.34
C GLU A 99 25.32 -8.04 -38.34
N GLY A 100 25.52 -6.81 -38.81
CA GLY A 100 25.68 -5.64 -37.94
C GLY A 100 24.42 -5.30 -37.13
N VAL A 101 23.25 -5.44 -37.75
CA VAL A 101 21.94 -5.28 -37.06
C VAL A 101 21.73 -6.42 -36.05
N LYS A 102 22.05 -7.67 -36.41
CA LYS A 102 21.96 -8.83 -35.50
C LYS A 102 22.81 -8.64 -34.25
N GLU A 103 24.05 -8.15 -34.37
CA GLU A 103 24.93 -7.95 -33.22
C GLU A 103 24.39 -6.85 -32.28
N SER A 104 23.90 -5.75 -32.85
CA SER A 104 23.33 -4.62 -32.10
C SER A 104 22.05 -5.02 -31.35
N VAL A 105 21.15 -5.74 -32.03
CA VAL A 105 19.92 -6.28 -31.46
C VAL A 105 20.22 -7.27 -30.34
N ASN A 106 21.16 -8.20 -30.54
CA ASN A 106 21.50 -9.20 -29.53
C ASN A 106 22.00 -8.54 -28.23
N LYS A 107 22.81 -7.48 -28.32
CA LYS A 107 23.26 -6.71 -27.14
C LYS A 107 22.10 -6.05 -26.38
N VAL A 108 21.11 -5.49 -27.08
CA VAL A 108 19.93 -4.87 -26.45
C VAL A 108 19.03 -5.93 -25.81
N VAL A 109 18.79 -7.04 -26.49
CA VAL A 109 17.94 -8.14 -25.97
C VAL A 109 18.54 -8.75 -24.70
N VAL A 110 19.86 -8.99 -24.66
CA VAL A 110 20.53 -9.49 -23.46
C VAL A 110 20.36 -8.53 -22.28
N LYS A 111 20.48 -7.20 -22.51
CA LYS A 111 20.21 -6.20 -21.46
C LYS A 111 18.77 -6.28 -20.96
N MET A 112 17.78 -6.40 -21.84
CA MET A 112 16.36 -6.54 -21.46
C MET A 112 16.13 -7.76 -20.58
N VAL A 113 16.76 -8.89 -20.87
CA VAL A 113 16.64 -10.11 -20.04
C VAL A 113 17.19 -9.86 -18.62
N TYR A 114 18.37 -9.24 -18.49
CA TYR A 114 18.94 -8.92 -17.18
C TYR A 114 18.02 -7.98 -16.38
N PHE A 115 17.53 -6.92 -16.99
CA PHE A 115 16.60 -6.00 -16.33
C PHE A 115 15.27 -6.70 -15.96
N GLY A 116 14.78 -7.62 -16.79
CA GLY A 116 13.60 -8.44 -16.51
C GLY A 116 13.77 -9.27 -15.24
N VAL A 117 14.87 -10.02 -15.14
CA VAL A 117 15.19 -10.84 -13.95
C VAL A 117 15.34 -9.97 -12.70
N ILE A 118 16.05 -8.84 -12.80
CA ILE A 118 16.21 -7.88 -11.70
C ILE A 118 14.83 -7.37 -11.26
N SER A 119 13.98 -6.94 -12.20
CA SER A 119 12.64 -6.43 -11.89
C SER A 119 11.75 -7.46 -11.19
N MET A 120 11.85 -8.73 -11.58
CA MET A 120 11.12 -9.83 -10.94
C MET A 120 11.56 -10.00 -9.48
N VAL A 121 12.86 -9.99 -9.22
CA VAL A 121 13.42 -10.12 -7.87
C VAL A 121 13.02 -8.94 -6.99
N LEU A 122 13.15 -7.69 -7.48
CA LEU A 122 12.75 -6.51 -6.69
C LEU A 122 11.24 -6.50 -6.40
N SER A 123 10.40 -6.85 -7.38
CA SER A 123 8.94 -6.87 -7.19
C SER A 123 8.51 -7.94 -6.18
N PHE A 124 9.16 -9.10 -6.23
CA PHE A 124 8.94 -10.18 -5.26
C PHE A 124 9.37 -9.76 -3.86
N LEU A 125 10.59 -9.23 -3.70
CA LEU A 125 11.10 -8.77 -2.40
C LEU A 125 10.22 -7.67 -1.81
N ARG A 126 9.81 -6.68 -2.61
CA ARG A 126 8.88 -5.62 -2.20
C ARG A 126 7.58 -6.21 -1.66
N THR A 127 6.92 -7.06 -2.44
CA THR A 127 5.59 -7.59 -2.10
C THR A 127 5.67 -8.51 -0.89
N PHE A 128 6.64 -9.42 -0.88
CA PHE A 128 6.84 -10.36 0.22
C PHE A 128 7.15 -9.64 1.53
N SER A 129 8.11 -8.70 1.51
CA SER A 129 8.57 -8.02 2.71
C SER A 129 7.45 -7.21 3.37
N LEU A 130 6.73 -6.40 2.59
CA LEU A 130 5.62 -5.58 3.10
C LEU A 130 4.41 -6.42 3.51
N PHE A 131 4.16 -7.55 2.85
CA PHE A 131 3.10 -8.47 3.25
C PHE A 131 3.39 -9.12 4.60
N VAL A 132 4.61 -9.60 4.82
CA VAL A 132 5.00 -10.20 6.12
C VAL A 132 4.86 -9.18 7.25
N VAL A 133 5.32 -7.95 7.04
CA VAL A 133 5.20 -6.87 8.03
C VAL A 133 3.74 -6.58 8.36
N SER A 134 2.87 -6.42 7.36
CA SER A 134 1.46 -6.11 7.61
C SER A 134 0.73 -7.20 8.40
N GLN A 135 1.08 -8.47 8.19
CA GLN A 135 0.53 -9.58 8.98
C GLN A 135 0.99 -9.53 10.44
N ARG A 136 2.29 -9.31 10.67
CA ARG A 136 2.86 -9.25 12.03
C ARG A 136 2.30 -8.07 12.83
N GLU A 137 2.27 -6.89 12.24
CA GLU A 137 1.68 -5.69 12.85
C GLU A 137 0.19 -5.87 13.12
N GLY A 138 -0.56 -6.42 12.16
CA GLY A 138 -1.99 -6.64 12.34
C GLY A 138 -2.33 -7.58 13.49
N ILE A 139 -1.57 -8.65 13.70
CA ILE A 139 -1.74 -9.54 14.87
C ILE A 139 -1.45 -8.80 16.17
N ARG A 140 -0.40 -7.97 16.20
CA ARG A 140 -0.02 -7.18 17.38
C ARG A 140 -1.11 -6.16 17.73
N VAL A 141 -1.56 -5.38 16.75
CA VAL A 141 -2.66 -4.42 16.91
C VAL A 141 -3.94 -5.13 17.36
N ARG A 142 -4.28 -6.28 16.78
CA ARG A 142 -5.43 -7.09 17.21
C ARG A 142 -5.37 -7.45 18.69
N ARG A 143 -4.20 -7.89 19.18
CA ARG A 143 -4.02 -8.24 20.61
C ARG A 143 -4.17 -7.03 21.52
N LEU A 144 -3.59 -5.89 21.15
CA LEU A 144 -3.73 -4.65 21.93
C LEU A 144 -5.18 -4.16 21.94
N TYR A 145 -5.85 -4.18 20.79
CA TYR A 145 -7.25 -3.79 20.68
C TYR A 145 -8.13 -4.69 21.57
N PHE A 146 -8.01 -6.02 21.45
CA PHE A 146 -8.80 -6.94 22.25
C PHE A 146 -8.53 -6.80 23.76
N LYS A 147 -7.27 -6.54 24.14
CA LYS A 147 -6.89 -6.27 25.53
C LYS A 147 -7.52 -4.98 26.06
N SER A 148 -7.55 -3.92 25.27
CA SER A 148 -8.22 -2.66 25.64
C SER A 148 -9.72 -2.85 25.75
N LEU A 149 -10.30 -3.63 24.82
CA LEU A 149 -11.72 -3.90 24.81
C LEU A 149 -12.17 -4.61 26.10
N LEU A 150 -11.49 -5.69 26.50
CA LEU A 150 -11.81 -6.42 27.72
C LEU A 150 -11.69 -5.60 29.02
N ARG A 151 -11.09 -4.40 28.97
CA ARG A 151 -10.93 -3.50 30.13
C ARG A 151 -12.02 -2.42 30.21
N GLN A 152 -12.94 -2.39 29.25
CA GLN A 152 -14.02 -1.42 29.17
C GLN A 152 -15.15 -1.78 30.15
N ASP A 153 -15.85 -0.78 30.69
CA ASP A 153 -16.92 -0.97 31.66
C ASP A 153 -18.18 -1.60 31.04
N ALA A 154 -18.94 -2.36 31.84
CA ALA A 154 -20.18 -3.01 31.40
C ALA A 154 -21.19 -2.01 30.80
N THR A 155 -21.29 -0.81 31.40
CA THR A 155 -22.14 0.27 30.93
C THR A 155 -21.79 0.74 29.52
N TRP A 156 -20.53 0.67 29.10
CA TRP A 156 -20.13 1.02 27.73
C TRP A 156 -20.61 -0.02 26.72
N TYR A 157 -20.63 -1.31 27.10
CA TYR A 157 -21.12 -2.39 26.25
C TYR A 157 -22.62 -2.31 26.01
N ASP A 158 -23.40 -1.83 26.98
CA ASP A 158 -24.86 -1.66 26.85
C ASP A 158 -25.24 -0.66 25.74
N PHE A 159 -24.32 0.23 25.35
CA PHE A 159 -24.54 1.23 24.30
C PHE A 159 -24.09 0.79 22.89
N GLN A 160 -23.44 -0.37 22.77
CA GLN A 160 -22.91 -0.87 21.50
C GLN A 160 -23.83 -1.94 20.91
N GLU A 161 -24.06 -1.93 19.59
CA GLU A 161 -24.92 -2.95 18.99
C GLU A 161 -24.27 -4.34 19.03
N SER A 162 -25.09 -5.36 19.25
CA SER A 162 -24.64 -6.75 19.30
C SER A 162 -23.98 -7.15 17.98
N GLY A 163 -22.68 -7.48 18.03
CA GLY A 163 -21.89 -7.91 16.87
C GLY A 163 -21.20 -6.78 16.10
N GLU A 164 -21.61 -5.52 16.30
CA GLU A 164 -20.98 -4.34 15.67
C GLU A 164 -19.49 -4.26 16.04
N LEU A 165 -19.19 -4.46 17.31
CA LEU A 165 -17.83 -4.39 17.85
C LEU A 165 -16.88 -5.41 17.22
N THR A 166 -17.33 -6.65 17.04
CA THR A 166 -16.53 -7.71 16.41
C THR A 166 -16.30 -7.42 14.93
N ALA A 167 -17.34 -6.94 14.23
CA ALA A 167 -17.24 -6.55 12.84
C ALA A 167 -16.29 -5.36 12.64
N ARG A 168 -16.37 -4.36 13.53
CA ARG A 168 -15.52 -3.16 13.52
C ARG A 168 -14.05 -3.51 13.75
N ILE A 169 -13.76 -4.34 14.74
CA ILE A 169 -12.40 -4.85 14.99
C ILE A 169 -11.83 -5.54 13.75
N ALA A 170 -12.61 -6.44 13.13
CA ALA A 170 -12.15 -7.16 11.95
C ALA A 170 -11.87 -6.21 10.78
N THR A 171 -12.74 -5.22 10.58
CA THR A 171 -12.67 -4.26 9.48
C THR A 171 -11.54 -3.25 9.67
N ASP A 172 -11.42 -2.64 10.85
CA ASP A 172 -10.40 -1.63 11.16
C ASP A 172 -8.99 -2.23 11.07
N ILE A 173 -8.81 -3.44 11.59
CA ILE A 173 -7.53 -4.16 11.50
C ILE A 173 -7.21 -4.49 10.04
N LYS A 174 -8.20 -4.92 9.26
CA LYS A 174 -7.99 -5.22 7.84
C LYS A 174 -7.60 -3.96 7.06
N ASN A 175 -8.29 -2.85 7.29
CA ASN A 175 -7.97 -1.56 6.67
C ASN A 175 -6.56 -1.09 7.04
N TYR A 176 -6.17 -1.26 8.31
CA TYR A 176 -4.81 -0.98 8.78
C TYR A 176 -3.76 -1.88 8.09
N GLN A 177 -4.01 -3.19 7.98
CA GLN A 177 -3.12 -4.13 7.29
C GLN A 177 -2.98 -3.81 5.81
N ASP A 178 -4.08 -3.44 5.15
CA ASP A 178 -4.08 -3.03 3.75
C ASP A 178 -3.27 -1.73 3.54
N GLY A 179 -3.33 -0.80 4.50
CA GLY A 179 -2.60 0.47 4.46
C GLY A 179 -1.09 0.32 4.58
N ILE A 180 -0.60 -0.61 5.41
CA ILE A 180 0.85 -0.89 5.61
C ILE A 180 1.37 -1.93 4.62
N GLY A 181 0.49 -2.75 4.06
CA GLY A 181 0.84 -3.88 3.22
C GLY A 181 1.42 -3.51 1.85
N PRO A 182 1.32 -4.42 0.86
CA PRO A 182 1.92 -4.23 -0.47
C PRO A 182 1.48 -2.95 -1.20
N LYS A 183 0.27 -2.43 -0.88
CA LYS A 183 -0.26 -1.18 -1.42
C LYS A 183 0.61 0.02 -1.04
N PHE A 184 1.18 0.03 0.17
CA PHE A 184 2.10 1.08 0.62
C PHE A 184 3.30 1.17 -0.32
N GLY A 185 3.95 0.04 -0.60
CA GLY A 185 5.07 -0.01 -1.55
C GLY A 185 4.66 0.46 -2.95
N MET A 186 3.48 0.04 -3.43
CA MET A 186 2.99 0.46 -4.75
C MET A 186 2.92 1.99 -4.91
N ILE A 187 2.58 2.73 -3.86
CA ILE A 187 2.60 4.21 -3.89
C ILE A 187 4.01 4.74 -4.16
N PHE A 188 5.03 4.22 -3.47
CA PHE A 188 6.43 4.62 -3.71
C PHE A 188 6.91 4.22 -5.10
N GLN A 189 6.49 3.05 -5.59
CA GLN A 189 6.79 2.63 -6.95
C GLN A 189 6.21 3.62 -7.99
N ILE A 190 4.95 4.04 -7.81
CA ILE A 190 4.29 4.99 -8.71
C ILE A 190 4.99 6.34 -8.65
N ILE A 191 5.31 6.85 -7.46
CA ILE A 191 6.03 8.11 -7.30
C ILE A 191 7.39 8.05 -8.02
N SER A 192 8.11 6.94 -7.85
CA SER A 192 9.41 6.73 -8.50
C SER A 192 9.33 6.50 -10.00
N MET A 193 8.18 6.11 -10.53
CA MET A 193 7.95 5.97 -11.97
C MET A 193 7.64 7.33 -12.63
N VAL A 194 7.01 8.25 -11.88
CA VAL A 194 6.60 9.58 -12.37
C VAL A 194 7.77 10.58 -12.36
N ILE A 195 8.69 10.45 -11.41
CA ILE A 195 9.92 11.24 -11.30
C ILE A 195 10.94 10.75 -12.33
#